data_AF-E1RKG3-F1
#
_entry.id   AF-E1RKG3-F1
#
_cell.length_a   1.000
_cell.length_b   1.000
_cell.length_c   1.000
_cell.angle_alpha   90.00
_cell.angle_beta   90.00
_cell.angle_gamma   90.00
#
_symmetry.space_group_name_H-M   'P 1'
#
loop_
_entity.id
_entity.type
_entity.pdbx_description
1 polymer ?
#
loop_
_entity_poly.entity_id
_entity_poly.type
_entity_poly.pdbx_seq_one_letter_code
_entity_poly.pdbx_strand_id
1 'polypeptide(L)'
;MKKVAIPPMIADIIISGILSLEGFLFEDADGCPFCDGELRAHDVKKKKFATITEGGNRRNITVNVRRFRCKECGRLVYADSPFYSDIRMGAPLIDFCLLNLRLHPANHISKILRKMNIIVNPSTIRSLSDFNPGEIPSIEFHEVLFPPSLLNISEAVMKQEGSERNNILLYMLQRRR
;
A
#
# COMPACT_ATOMS: atom_id res chain seq x y z
N MET A 1 22.36 -19.93 -3.82
CA MET A 1 21.46 -18.87 -3.33
C MET A 1 21.26 -19.06 -1.84
N LYS A 2 21.62 -18.08 -1.00
CA LYS A 2 21.34 -18.13 0.44
C LYS A 2 19.83 -18.11 0.69
N LYS A 3 19.35 -18.88 1.66
CA LYS A 3 17.95 -18.87 2.08
C LYS A 3 17.71 -17.57 2.86
N VAL A 4 17.03 -16.60 2.25
CA VAL A 4 16.47 -15.47 2.99
C VAL A 4 15.45 -16.01 3.99
N ALA A 5 15.68 -15.79 5.28
CA ALA A 5 14.78 -16.15 6.36
C ALA A 5 13.99 -14.90 6.76
N ILE A 6 12.67 -14.94 6.56
CA ILE A 6 11.79 -13.91 7.12
C ILE A 6 11.45 -14.35 8.54
N PRO A 7 11.72 -13.55 9.58
CA PRO A 7 11.30 -13.85 10.93
C PRO A 7 9.78 -14.06 10.97
N PRO A 8 9.26 -15.16 11.55
CA PRO A 8 7.82 -15.45 11.57
C PRO A 8 6.99 -14.28 12.10
N MET A 9 7.48 -13.63 13.17
CA MET A 9 6.85 -12.44 13.75
C MET A 9 6.63 -11.31 12.74
N ILE A 10 7.58 -11.05 11.82
CA ILE A 10 7.43 -10.01 10.80
C ILE A 10 6.34 -10.41 9.80
N ALA A 11 6.33 -11.67 9.37
CA ALA A 11 5.29 -12.18 8.47
C ALA A 11 3.89 -12.06 9.10
N ASP A 12 3.77 -12.40 10.38
CA ASP A 12 2.51 -12.34 11.13
C ASP A 12 2.00 -10.90 11.32
N ILE A 13 2.89 -9.96 11.65
CA ILE A 13 2.56 -8.53 11.74
C ILE A 13 2.03 -8.02 10.41
N ILE A 14 2.75 -8.31 9.32
CA ILE A 14 2.37 -7.83 7.98
C ILE A 14 1.03 -8.43 7.55
N ILE A 15 0.82 -9.74 7.72
CA ILE A 15 -0.44 -10.38 7.34
C ILE A 15 -1.61 -9.91 8.20
N SER A 16 -1.42 -9.77 9.50
CA SER A 16 -2.46 -9.25 10.40
C SER A 16 -2.85 -7.82 10.01
N GLY A 17 -1.86 -6.97 9.71
CA GLY A 17 -2.08 -5.62 9.19
C GLY A 17 -2.84 -5.62 7.87
N ILE A 18 -2.43 -6.44 6.89
CA ILE A 18 -3.14 -6.55 5.61
C ILE A 18 -4.57 -7.04 5.80
N LEU A 19 -4.80 -8.04 6.63
CA LEU A 19 -6.15 -8.57 6.90
C LEU A 19 -7.06 -7.52 7.55
N SER A 20 -6.51 -6.65 8.41
CA SER A 20 -7.28 -5.56 9.04
C SER A 20 -7.83 -4.53 8.05
N LEU A 21 -7.30 -4.48 6.82
CA LEU A 21 -7.78 -3.58 5.77
C LEU A 21 -9.03 -4.10 5.04
N GLU A 22 -9.47 -5.34 5.25
CA GLU A 22 -10.59 -5.88 4.49
C GLU A 22 -11.86 -5.06 4.71
N GLY A 23 -12.40 -4.51 3.62
CA GLY A 23 -13.60 -3.66 3.64
C GLY A 23 -13.38 -2.24 4.17
N PHE A 24 -12.18 -1.90 4.64
CA PHE A 24 -11.89 -0.59 5.24
C PHE A 24 -12.24 0.56 4.28
N LEU A 25 -12.93 1.59 4.78
CA LEU A 25 -13.34 2.75 4.00
C LEU A 25 -12.41 3.93 4.27
N PHE A 26 -11.65 4.31 3.25
CA PHE A 26 -10.95 5.59 3.21
C PHE A 26 -11.92 6.67 2.77
N GLU A 27 -12.20 7.64 3.64
CA GLU A 27 -13.17 8.71 3.37
C GLU A 27 -12.70 10.12 3.69
N ASP A 28 -11.46 10.32 4.11
CA ASP A 28 -10.93 11.67 4.34
C ASP A 28 -10.28 12.24 3.09
N ALA A 29 -10.48 13.54 2.84
CA ALA A 29 -9.71 14.34 1.90
C ALA A 29 -9.82 15.81 2.29
N ASP A 30 -8.69 16.53 2.32
CA ASP A 30 -8.66 17.94 2.74
C ASP A 30 -9.36 18.90 1.76
N GLY A 31 -9.10 18.72 0.47
CA GLY A 31 -9.53 19.65 -0.57
C GLY A 31 -9.09 19.17 -1.95
N CYS A 32 -9.52 19.88 -2.98
CA CYS A 32 -9.12 19.53 -4.34
C CYS A 32 -7.60 19.78 -4.53
N PRO A 33 -6.77 18.77 -4.83
CA PRO A 33 -5.32 18.94 -4.96
C PRO A 33 -4.90 19.74 -6.21
N PHE A 34 -5.87 20.20 -7.00
CA PHE A 34 -5.66 20.94 -8.25
C PHE A 34 -6.05 22.42 -8.18
N CYS A 35 -6.95 22.79 -7.25
CA CYS A 35 -7.47 24.15 -7.14
C CYS A 35 -7.89 24.53 -5.72
N ASP A 36 -7.60 23.71 -4.73
CA ASP A 36 -7.98 23.85 -3.31
C ASP A 36 -9.48 24.04 -3.04
N GLY A 37 -10.30 23.71 -4.05
CA GLY A 37 -11.75 23.83 -4.00
C GLY A 37 -12.43 22.81 -3.09
N GLU A 38 -13.65 23.12 -2.65
CA GLU A 38 -14.44 22.30 -1.75
C GLU A 38 -14.87 20.97 -2.40
N LEU A 39 -14.81 19.90 -1.62
CA LEU A 39 -15.13 18.55 -2.07
C LEU A 39 -16.55 18.15 -1.69
N ARG A 40 -17.31 17.66 -2.67
CA ARG A 40 -18.60 17.00 -2.44
C ARG A 40 -18.45 15.48 -2.61
N ALA A 41 -18.94 14.71 -1.65
CA ALA A 41 -18.98 13.25 -1.77
C ALA A 41 -19.68 12.82 -3.07
N HIS A 42 -19.07 11.89 -3.80
CA HIS A 42 -19.58 11.38 -5.07
C HIS A 42 -20.01 9.93 -4.92
N ASP A 43 -19.07 8.99 -4.90
CA ASP A 43 -19.35 7.56 -4.75
C ASP A 43 -18.17 6.83 -4.09
N VAL A 44 -18.27 5.52 -3.94
CA VAL A 44 -17.22 4.69 -3.31
C VAL A 44 -16.70 3.69 -4.34
N LYS A 45 -15.38 3.62 -4.48
CA LYS A 45 -14.72 2.67 -5.37
C LYS A 45 -14.02 1.58 -4.57
N LYS A 46 -14.38 0.33 -4.85
CA LYS A 46 -13.66 -0.85 -4.32
C LYS A 46 -12.32 -1.00 -5.03
N LYS A 47 -11.22 -1.08 -4.29
CA LYS A 47 -9.86 -1.28 -4.79
C LYS A 47 -9.25 -2.53 -4.16
N LYS A 48 -8.52 -3.32 -4.95
CA LYS A 48 -7.73 -4.42 -4.43
C LYS A 48 -6.47 -3.87 -3.77
N PHE A 49 -6.25 -4.19 -2.50
CA PHE A 49 -5.03 -3.81 -1.80
C PHE A 49 -3.92 -4.85 -2.00
N ALA A 50 -4.25 -6.13 -1.77
CA ALA A 50 -3.32 -7.25 -1.86
C ALA A 50 -4.04 -8.52 -2.34
N THR A 51 -3.27 -9.53 -2.73
CA THR A 51 -3.74 -10.92 -2.85
C THR A 51 -2.91 -11.77 -1.89
N ILE A 52 -3.56 -12.57 -1.05
CA ILE A 52 -2.92 -13.42 -0.04
C ILE A 52 -3.25 -14.91 -0.26
N THR A 53 -2.49 -15.78 0.39
CA THR A 53 -2.82 -17.20 0.55
C THR A 53 -3.36 -17.43 1.95
N GLU A 54 -4.57 -17.98 2.06
CA GLU A 54 -5.22 -18.31 3.34
C GLU A 54 -5.84 -19.71 3.22
N GLY A 55 -5.44 -20.63 4.10
CA GLY A 55 -5.90 -22.03 4.04
C GLY A 55 -5.62 -22.72 2.70
N GLY A 56 -4.53 -22.34 2.01
CA GLY A 56 -4.19 -22.85 0.67
C GLY A 56 -4.93 -22.19 -0.49
N ASN A 57 -5.91 -21.32 -0.22
CA ASN A 57 -6.70 -20.62 -1.23
C ASN A 57 -6.19 -19.20 -1.47
N ARG A 58 -6.37 -18.69 -2.69
CA ARG A 58 -6.10 -17.29 -3.02
C ARG A 58 -7.26 -16.41 -2.59
N ARG A 59 -6.98 -15.38 -1.80
CA ARG A 59 -7.95 -14.37 -1.37
C ARG A 59 -7.49 -12.98 -1.76
N ASN A 60 -8.38 -12.18 -2.34
CA ASN A 60 -8.11 -10.77 -2.57
C ASN A 60 -8.53 -9.98 -1.33
N ILE A 61 -7.62 -9.14 -0.85
CA ILE A 61 -7.91 -8.16 0.18
C ILE A 61 -8.31 -6.86 -0.51
N THR A 62 -9.47 -6.34 -0.15
CA THR A 62 -10.07 -5.18 -0.81
C THR A 62 -10.44 -4.09 0.18
N VAL A 63 -10.23 -2.85 -0.22
CA VAL A 63 -10.59 -1.64 0.52
C VAL A 63 -11.59 -0.81 -0.29
N ASN A 64 -12.31 0.07 0.39
CA ASN A 64 -13.23 1.02 -0.20
C ASN A 64 -12.60 2.42 -0.15
N VAL A 65 -12.62 3.15 -1.27
CA VAL A 65 -12.08 4.51 -1.33
C VAL A 65 -13.17 5.46 -1.81
N ARG A 66 -13.55 6.41 -0.95
CA ARG A 66 -14.48 7.49 -1.31
C ARG A 66 -13.88 8.31 -2.45
N ARG A 67 -14.72 8.67 -3.41
CA ARG A 67 -14.43 9.65 -4.43
C ARG A 67 -15.26 10.89 -4.18
N PHE A 68 -14.66 12.02 -4.45
CA PHE A 68 -15.21 13.34 -4.31
C PHE A 68 -15.22 14.03 -5.66
N ARG A 69 -16.15 14.95 -5.85
CA ARG A 69 -16.14 15.88 -6.97
C ARG A 69 -15.91 17.28 -6.43
N CYS A 70 -14.89 17.96 -6.94
CA CYS A 70 -14.62 19.35 -6.62
C CYS A 70 -15.74 20.24 -7.17
N LYS A 71 -16.25 21.17 -6.36
CA LYS A 71 -17.35 22.07 -6.74
C LYS A 71 -16.91 23.15 -7.74
N GLU A 72 -15.62 23.46 -7.79
CA GLU A 72 -15.02 24.56 -8.53
C GLU A 72 -14.50 24.09 -9.90
N CYS A 73 -13.62 23.08 -9.92
CA CYS A 73 -13.04 22.57 -11.16
C CYS A 73 -13.71 21.29 -11.69
N GLY A 74 -14.67 20.72 -10.95
CA GLY A 74 -15.43 19.53 -11.37
C GLY A 74 -14.63 18.22 -11.41
N ARG A 75 -13.34 18.23 -11.10
CA ARG A 75 -12.46 17.05 -11.12
C ARG A 75 -12.83 16.04 -10.04
N LEU A 76 -12.56 14.78 -10.34
CA LEU A 76 -12.73 13.67 -9.41
C LEU A 76 -11.47 13.52 -8.55
N VAL A 77 -11.64 13.49 -7.23
CA VAL A 77 -10.58 13.36 -6.24
C VAL A 77 -10.85 12.11 -5.42
N TYR A 78 -9.82 11.32 -5.13
CA TYR A 78 -9.95 10.13 -4.27
C TYR A 78 -9.60 10.52 -2.84
N ALA A 79 -10.23 9.85 -1.88
CA ALA A 79 -9.83 9.93 -0.47
C ALA A 79 -8.36 9.54 -0.27
N ASP A 80 -7.85 10.01 0.85
CA ASP A 80 -6.57 9.68 1.42
C ASP A 80 -6.49 8.18 1.68
N SER A 81 -5.72 7.51 0.82
CA SER A 81 -5.66 6.06 0.71
C SER A 81 -4.27 5.65 0.21
N PRO A 82 -3.75 4.49 0.66
CA PRO A 82 -2.38 4.03 0.42
C PRO A 82 -2.23 3.40 -0.96
N PHE A 83 -2.41 4.20 -2.02
CA PHE A 83 -2.21 3.78 -3.40
C PHE A 83 -1.46 4.85 -4.18
N TYR A 84 -0.52 4.41 -5.01
CA TYR A 84 0.01 5.25 -6.09
C TYR A 84 -1.06 5.49 -7.16
N SER A 85 -0.91 6.61 -7.88
CA SER A 85 -1.69 6.89 -9.09
C SER A 85 -1.52 5.73 -10.08
N ASP A 86 -2.64 5.31 -10.69
CA ASP A 86 -2.69 4.28 -11.74
C ASP A 86 -2.18 2.87 -11.38
N ILE A 87 -1.75 2.64 -10.14
CA ILE A 87 -1.34 1.33 -9.64
C ILE A 87 -2.47 0.69 -8.83
N ARG A 88 -2.76 -0.58 -9.12
CA ARG A 88 -3.88 -1.35 -8.52
C ARG A 88 -3.51 -2.13 -7.27
N MET A 89 -2.29 -1.95 -6.75
CA MET A 89 -1.78 -2.63 -5.55
C MET A 89 -1.47 -1.57 -4.50
N GLY A 90 -1.63 -1.91 -3.22
CA GLY A 90 -1.31 -1.01 -2.11
C GLY A 90 0.13 -0.50 -2.16
N ALA A 91 0.31 0.79 -1.91
CA ALA A 91 1.61 1.45 -1.91
C ALA A 91 2.65 0.75 -1.02
N PRO A 92 2.35 0.27 0.20
CA PRO A 92 3.33 -0.44 1.02
C PRO A 92 3.93 -1.71 0.35
N LEU A 93 3.14 -2.41 -0.47
CA LEU A 93 3.63 -3.57 -1.22
C LEU A 93 4.44 -3.16 -2.44
N ILE A 94 4.11 -2.03 -3.07
CA ILE A 94 4.90 -1.44 -4.15
C ILE A 94 6.25 -0.99 -3.61
N ASP A 95 6.28 -0.28 -2.50
CA ASP A 95 7.49 0.17 -1.81
C ASP A 95 8.43 -1.00 -1.51
N PHE A 96 7.87 -2.08 -0.94
CA PHE A 96 8.64 -3.30 -0.68
C PHE A 96 9.25 -3.88 -1.95
N CYS A 97 8.49 -3.93 -3.05
CA CYS A 97 9.00 -4.45 -4.32
C CYS A 97 10.12 -3.57 -4.88
N LEU A 98 9.97 -2.25 -4.87
CA LEU A 98 10.95 -1.29 -5.37
C LEU A 98 12.26 -1.32 -4.57
N LEU A 99 12.16 -1.31 -3.24
CA LEU A 99 13.32 -1.41 -2.36
C LEU A 99 14.15 -2.67 -2.65
N ASN A 100 13.46 -3.82 -2.79
CA ASN A 100 14.13 -5.10 -2.96
C ASN A 100 14.53 -5.40 -4.41
N LEU A 101 13.99 -4.71 -5.42
CA LEU A 101 14.38 -4.86 -6.83
C LEU A 101 15.86 -4.52 -7.08
N ARG A 102 16.45 -3.68 -6.23
CA ARG A 102 17.88 -3.33 -6.28
C ARG A 102 18.79 -4.45 -5.75
N LEU A 103 18.25 -5.32 -4.90
CA LEU A 103 19.00 -6.36 -4.19
C LEU A 103 18.72 -7.76 -4.75
N HIS A 104 17.52 -7.98 -5.28
CA HIS A 104 16.98 -9.30 -5.59
C HIS A 104 16.26 -9.31 -6.93
N PRO A 105 16.40 -10.38 -7.74
CA PRO A 105 15.58 -10.57 -8.93
C PRO A 105 14.08 -10.67 -8.56
N ALA A 106 13.20 -10.23 -9.46
CA ALA A 106 11.74 -10.28 -9.26
C ALA A 106 11.19 -11.67 -8.84
N ASN A 107 11.79 -12.76 -9.34
CA ASN A 107 11.42 -14.11 -8.94
C ASN A 107 11.73 -14.39 -7.46
N HIS A 108 12.83 -13.84 -6.94
CA HIS A 108 13.22 -13.99 -5.55
C HIS A 108 12.31 -13.16 -4.64
N ILE A 109 11.99 -11.92 -5.03
CA ILE A 109 11.05 -11.05 -4.31
C ILE A 109 9.65 -11.71 -4.22
N SER A 110 9.16 -12.29 -5.32
CA SER A 110 7.90 -13.06 -5.31
C SER A 110 7.94 -14.23 -4.33
N LYS A 111 9.09 -14.92 -4.20
CA LYS A 111 9.26 -16.00 -3.20
C LYS A 111 9.28 -15.46 -1.77
N ILE A 112 9.90 -14.31 -1.53
CA ILE A 112 9.91 -13.65 -0.20
C ILE A 112 8.49 -13.26 0.20
N LEU A 113 7.74 -12.61 -0.69
CA LEU A 113 6.33 -12.25 -0.45
C LEU A 113 5.47 -13.49 -0.14
N ARG A 114 5.67 -14.59 -0.87
CA ARG A 114 4.95 -15.85 -0.60
C ARG A 114 5.25 -16.44 0.78
N LYS A 115 6.45 -16.25 1.33
CA LYS A 115 6.76 -16.68 2.71
C LYS A 115 5.97 -15.88 3.75
N MET A 116 5.54 -14.68 3.38
CA MET A 116 4.62 -13.85 4.18
C MET A 116 3.17 -14.03 3.71
N ASN A 117 2.83 -15.13 3.03
CA ASN A 117 1.50 -15.40 2.47
C ASN A 117 0.97 -14.35 1.48
N ILE A 118 1.82 -13.48 0.91
CA ILE A 118 1.43 -12.47 -0.07
C ILE A 118 1.77 -12.95 -1.49
N ILE A 119 0.82 -12.79 -2.41
CA ILE A 119 0.96 -13.22 -3.80
C ILE A 119 1.16 -11.99 -4.69
N VAL A 120 2.39 -11.83 -5.20
CA VAL A 120 2.71 -10.90 -6.29
C VAL A 120 3.49 -11.65 -7.36
N ASN A 121 3.05 -11.51 -8.61
CA ASN A 121 3.69 -12.18 -9.74
C ASN A 121 5.02 -11.49 -10.10
N PRO A 122 6.07 -12.23 -10.48
CA PRO A 122 7.33 -11.63 -10.91
C PRO A 122 7.19 -10.66 -12.09
N SER A 123 6.21 -10.85 -12.97
CA SER A 123 5.90 -9.91 -14.07
C SER A 123 5.41 -8.56 -13.54
N THR A 124 4.52 -8.57 -12.54
CA THR A 124 4.04 -7.36 -11.86
C THR A 124 5.18 -6.64 -11.16
N ILE A 125 6.12 -7.38 -10.55
CA ILE A 125 7.30 -6.79 -9.91
C ILE A 125 8.21 -6.14 -10.97
N ARG A 126 8.47 -6.83 -12.10
CA ARG A 126 9.29 -6.27 -13.18
C ARG A 126 8.70 -5.00 -13.79
N SER A 127 7.37 -4.90 -13.92
CA SER A 127 6.74 -3.69 -14.44
C SER A 127 6.92 -2.45 -13.56
N LEU A 128 7.46 -2.61 -12.35
CA LEU A 128 7.77 -1.49 -11.45
C LEU A 128 9.19 -0.94 -11.65
N SER A 129 10.03 -1.53 -12.51
CA SER A 129 11.44 -1.12 -12.66
C SER A 129 11.62 0.35 -12.99
N ASP A 130 10.70 0.90 -13.78
CA ASP A 130 10.76 2.28 -14.28
C ASP A 130 9.94 3.23 -13.41
N PHE A 131 9.26 2.70 -12.39
CA PHE A 131 8.43 3.48 -11.49
C PHE A 131 9.29 4.07 -10.36
N ASN A 132 9.32 5.39 -10.26
CA ASN A 132 10.12 6.10 -9.27
C ASN A 132 9.23 6.96 -8.35
N PRO A 133 8.88 6.48 -7.15
CA PRO A 133 8.10 7.26 -6.19
C PRO A 133 8.96 8.19 -5.31
N GLY A 134 10.23 8.43 -5.67
CA GLY A 134 11.22 9.10 -4.82
C GLY A 134 11.75 8.19 -3.71
N GLU A 135 12.33 8.76 -2.64
CA GLU A 135 13.21 8.04 -1.70
C GLU A 135 12.75 6.67 -1.14
N ILE A 136 11.76 6.47 -0.27
CA ILE A 136 11.44 5.17 0.40
C ILE A 136 12.41 4.83 1.55
N PRO A 137 12.06 5.15 2.81
CA PRO A 137 12.79 4.70 3.97
C PRO A 137 12.60 3.20 4.10
N SER A 138 13.61 2.54 4.67
CA SER A 138 13.59 1.11 4.86
C SER A 138 14.31 0.72 6.13
N ILE A 139 13.90 -0.44 6.66
CA ILE A 139 14.58 -1.14 7.74
C ILE A 139 15.02 -2.49 7.17
N GLU A 140 16.28 -2.84 7.37
CA GLU A 140 16.80 -4.12 6.89
C GLU A 140 16.59 -5.24 7.92
N PHE A 141 16.04 -6.36 7.47
CA PHE A 141 16.00 -7.62 8.21
C PHE A 141 16.49 -8.75 7.31
N HIS A 142 17.61 -9.36 7.67
CA HIS A 142 18.20 -10.51 6.94
C HIS A 142 18.31 -10.28 5.42
N GLU A 143 18.97 -9.20 4.99
CA GLU A 143 19.17 -8.84 3.56
C GLU A 143 17.87 -8.49 2.81
N VAL A 144 16.77 -8.21 3.53
CA VAL A 144 15.50 -7.75 2.97
C VAL A 144 15.15 -6.40 3.54
N LEU A 145 14.82 -5.46 2.65
CA LEU A 145 14.42 -4.11 3.03
C LEU A 145 12.90 -4.04 3.20
N PHE A 146 12.46 -3.58 4.37
CA PHE A 146 11.05 -3.40 4.70
C PHE A 146 10.73 -1.92 4.80
N PRO A 147 9.72 -1.42 4.06
CA PRO A 147 9.24 -0.07 4.29
C PRO A 147 8.44 -0.03 5.61
N PRO A 148 8.65 0.98 6.47
CA PRO A 148 7.90 1.11 7.72
C PRO A 148 6.37 1.12 7.53
N SER A 149 5.90 1.64 6.38
CA SER A 149 4.50 1.62 5.95
C SER A 149 3.89 0.22 5.87
N LEU A 150 4.69 -0.81 5.58
CA LEU A 150 4.26 -2.21 5.52
C LEU A 150 4.24 -2.87 6.91
N LEU A 151 5.13 -2.43 7.81
CA LEU A 151 5.19 -2.96 9.18
C LEU A 151 4.08 -2.37 10.06
N ASN A 152 3.65 -1.14 9.78
CA ASN A 152 2.67 -0.40 10.59
C ASN A 152 1.32 -0.24 9.88
N ILE A 153 0.91 -1.22 9.06
CA ILE A 153 -0.35 -1.14 8.30
C ILE A 153 -1.56 -0.94 9.23
N SER A 154 -1.62 -1.66 10.35
CA SER A 154 -2.72 -1.56 11.31
C SER A 154 -2.83 -0.15 11.93
N GLU A 155 -1.70 0.52 12.16
CA GLU A 155 -1.69 1.90 12.69
C GLU A 155 -2.29 2.90 11.70
N ALA A 156 -2.10 2.67 10.40
CA ALA A 156 -2.71 3.50 9.35
C ALA A 156 -4.25 3.36 9.31
N VAL A 157 -4.78 2.21 9.73
CA VAL A 157 -6.23 1.94 9.84
C VAL A 157 -6.81 2.64 11.07
N MET A 158 -6.16 2.51 12.24
CA MET A 158 -6.68 3.04 13.51
C MET A 158 -6.75 4.58 13.57
N LYS A 159 -5.95 5.29 12.75
CA LYS A 159 -5.87 6.77 12.78
C LYS A 159 -6.84 7.49 11.84
N GLN A 160 -7.60 6.75 11.04
CA GLN A 160 -8.75 7.30 10.31
C GLN A 160 -10.01 7.35 11.19
N GLU A 161 -10.05 6.59 12.30
CA GLU A 161 -11.13 6.67 13.30
C GLU A 161 -10.91 7.76 14.36
N GLY A 162 -9.70 8.32 14.45
CA GLY A 162 -9.32 9.36 15.41
C GLY A 162 -8.41 10.42 14.78
N SER A 163 -8.85 11.68 14.83
CA SER A 163 -8.29 12.89 14.21
C SER A 163 -6.82 13.26 14.54
N GLU A 164 -5.84 12.37 14.38
CA GLU A 164 -4.41 12.71 14.45
C GLU A 164 -3.59 12.10 13.28
N ARG A 165 -3.17 12.97 12.37
CA ARG A 165 -2.30 12.63 11.23
C ARG A 165 -0.86 12.43 11.70
N ASN A 166 -0.43 11.18 11.82
CA ASN A 166 0.99 10.87 12.03
C ASN A 166 1.80 10.92 10.72
N ASN A 167 3.10 11.20 10.86
CA ASN A 167 4.08 11.34 9.77
C ASN A 167 4.12 10.16 8.77
N ILE A 168 3.66 8.95 9.11
CA ILE A 168 3.65 7.78 8.22
C ILE A 168 2.50 7.85 7.18
N LEU A 169 1.32 8.33 7.58
CA LEU A 169 0.20 8.53 6.64
C LEU A 169 0.50 9.73 5.75
N LEU A 170 1.01 10.83 6.33
CA LEU A 170 1.58 11.96 5.57
C LEU A 170 2.65 11.49 4.60
N TYR A 171 3.55 10.60 5.00
CA TYR A 171 4.57 10.02 4.12
C TYR A 171 3.96 9.18 2.97
N MET A 172 2.90 8.39 3.22
CA MET A 172 2.17 7.66 2.18
C MET A 172 1.32 8.57 1.26
N LEU A 173 0.87 9.73 1.76
CA LEU A 173 0.01 10.68 1.05
C LEU A 173 0.79 11.79 0.32
N GLN A 174 2.00 12.14 0.77
CA GLN A 174 2.84 13.19 0.19
C GLN A 174 3.53 12.77 -1.11
N ARG A 175 3.58 11.47 -1.43
CA ARG A 175 4.20 10.93 -2.65
C ARG A 175 3.28 10.85 -3.87
N ARG A 176 2.20 11.63 -3.85
CA ARG A 176 1.09 11.65 -4.82
C ARG A 176 1.29 12.59 -6.02
N ARG A 177 2.53 12.98 -6.34
CA ARG A 177 2.82 13.80 -7.54
C ARG A 177 3.63 13.00 -8.54
#